data_AF-T0RWM0-F1
#
_entry.id   AF-T0RWM0-F1
#
_cell.length_a   1.000
_cell.length_b   1.000
_cell.length_c   1.000
_cell.angle_alpha   90.00
_cell.angle_beta   90.00
_cell.angle_gamma   90.00
#
_symmetry.space_group_name_H-M   'P 1'
#
loop_
_entity.id
_entity.type
_entity.pdbx_description
1 polymer ?
#
loop_
_entity_poly.entity_id
_entity_poly.type
_entity_poly.pdbx_seq_one_letter_code
_entity_poly.pdbx_strand_id
1 'polypeptide(L)'
;MSVTFRVLSPNEAEAAHAIEVASYAPGKAATLMQIRDRIHRASDFFLGVYEAATLVGFVNGTLSAQRELTEDSMAGHDPRGHYLCIHSLVIAASHRRQGLATKLLSTYVRRLVDETNVALIALLAEPAHVAFYVKCGFAVLRMSPIAYNQAPDLELAFDCRAVRQLDVVVVDAFATRPYEGNPAAVVVISCRQFDAPGVDHWMQQVAMERNLSETAYVAPLSEAHVGQNEYRLRWFTPGCEIRLCGHATLAAAFTLFEGGHCDKTECIRFHTLSGVLTTRYVVQPDGRSEIEMDFPSLVQQEHDDAWRCATSSTLLHALQLANSEILAVVEYGTKVLCHVRPSAYDAVQPDFALLATLPCQSVVLTCAAPLASGYDFYSRFFGPNVGVNEDPVTGSAHCALAPYWHAYLPTHPRQFRARQTSRRGGDVGVRLTDDNRVFLTGSAVMTLRGKMLE
;
A
#
# COMPACT_ATOMS: atom_id res chain seq x y z
N MET A 1 -20.56 26.46 -9.81
CA MET A 1 -21.22 26.81 -8.54
C MET A 1 -20.49 26.10 -7.42
N SER A 2 -19.94 26.86 -6.47
CA SER A 2 -19.27 26.29 -5.30
C SER A 2 -20.33 25.90 -4.28
N VAL A 3 -20.37 24.63 -3.92
CA VAL A 3 -21.27 24.11 -2.87
C VAL A 3 -20.45 23.62 -1.69
N THR A 4 -21.02 23.71 -0.50
CA THR A 4 -20.40 23.23 0.74
C THR A 4 -21.28 22.17 1.40
N PHE A 5 -20.65 21.26 2.15
CA PHE A 5 -21.33 20.17 2.86
C PHE A 5 -21.06 20.32 4.34
N ARG A 6 -22.11 20.26 5.17
CA ARG A 6 -21.98 20.29 6.63
C ARG A 6 -23.19 19.67 7.31
N VAL A 7 -23.00 19.29 8.57
CA VAL A 7 -24.10 18.86 9.44
C VAL A 7 -25.13 19.99 9.59
N LEU A 8 -26.41 19.63 9.61
CA LEU A 8 -27.49 20.60 9.85
C LEU A 8 -27.52 21.05 11.30
N SER A 9 -27.77 22.34 11.50
CA SER A 9 -28.06 22.90 12.81
C SER A 9 -29.56 22.80 13.14
N PRO A 10 -29.95 22.78 14.43
CA PRO A 10 -31.36 22.77 14.83
C PRO A 10 -32.20 23.92 14.25
N ASN A 11 -31.59 25.08 14.00
CA ASN A 11 -32.26 26.26 13.44
C ASN A 11 -32.67 26.08 11.96
N GLU A 12 -32.17 25.04 11.29
CA GLU A 12 -32.42 24.77 9.87
C GLU A 12 -33.51 23.70 9.67
N ALA A 13 -34.11 23.18 10.75
CA ALA A 13 -35.12 22.14 10.70
C ALA A 13 -36.33 22.51 9.83
N GLU A 14 -36.76 23.77 9.88
CA GLU A 14 -37.90 24.25 9.08
C GLU A 14 -37.57 24.28 7.58
N ALA A 15 -36.36 24.71 7.21
CA ALA A 15 -35.91 24.70 5.83
C ALA A 15 -35.77 23.26 5.31
N ALA A 16 -35.21 22.35 6.10
CA ALA A 16 -35.12 20.93 5.76
C ALA A 16 -36.51 20.31 5.57
N HIS A 17 -37.43 20.55 6.51
CA HIS A 17 -38.80 20.04 6.40
C HIS A 17 -39.51 20.57 5.14
N ALA A 18 -39.35 21.85 4.80
CA ALA A 18 -39.94 22.42 3.59
C ALA A 18 -39.41 21.75 2.30
N ILE A 19 -38.10 21.49 2.23
CA ILE A 19 -37.48 20.78 1.08
C ILE A 19 -38.00 19.33 1.00
N GLU A 20 -38.17 18.65 2.13
CA GLU A 20 -38.66 17.26 2.17
C GLU A 20 -40.11 17.16 1.71
N VAL A 21 -40.99 18.00 2.25
CA VAL A 21 -42.42 18.06 1.86
C VAL A 21 -42.57 18.36 0.37
N ALA A 22 -41.73 19.23 -0.19
CA ALA A 22 -41.73 19.52 -1.63
C ALA A 22 -41.13 18.39 -2.50
N SER A 23 -40.52 17.37 -1.90
CA SER A 23 -39.83 16.29 -2.61
C SER A 23 -40.58 14.96 -2.61
N TYR A 24 -41.54 14.78 -1.69
CA TYR A 24 -42.31 13.54 -1.55
C TYR A 24 -43.81 13.76 -1.79
N ALA A 25 -44.52 12.67 -2.11
CA ALA A 25 -45.97 12.69 -2.18
C ALA A 25 -46.59 12.97 -0.79
N PRO A 26 -47.83 13.50 -0.71
CA PRO A 26 -48.51 13.75 0.55
C PRO A 26 -48.52 12.51 1.46
N GLY A 27 -48.15 12.69 2.73
CA GLY A 27 -48.09 11.62 3.73
C GLY A 27 -46.79 10.79 3.76
N LYS A 28 -45.86 10.99 2.83
CA LYS A 28 -44.56 10.30 2.81
C LYS A 28 -43.41 11.09 3.47
N ALA A 29 -43.49 12.42 3.50
CA ALA A 29 -42.46 13.25 4.11
C ALA A 29 -42.48 13.14 5.64
N ALA A 30 -41.31 13.22 6.27
CA ALA A 30 -41.22 13.28 7.72
C ALA A 30 -41.88 14.57 8.25
N THR A 31 -42.55 14.46 9.39
CA THR A 31 -43.08 15.61 10.14
C THR A 31 -41.94 16.51 10.61
N LEU A 32 -42.22 17.78 10.86
CA LEU A 32 -41.24 18.72 11.41
C LEU A 32 -40.65 18.22 12.75
N MET A 33 -41.46 17.55 13.57
CA MET A 33 -40.99 16.94 14.82
C MET A 33 -39.96 15.84 14.57
N GLN A 34 -40.23 14.93 13.64
CA GLN A 34 -39.27 13.89 13.25
C GLN A 34 -37.96 14.47 12.70
N ILE A 35 -38.02 15.55 11.90
CA ILE A 35 -36.82 16.24 11.41
C ILE A 35 -36.03 16.83 12.59
N ARG A 36 -36.69 17.54 13.51
CA ARG A 36 -36.05 18.09 14.71
C ARG A 36 -35.42 17.00 15.58
N ASP A 37 -36.12 15.90 15.80
CA ASP A 37 -35.63 14.77 16.58
C ASP A 37 -34.40 14.13 15.94
N ARG A 38 -34.39 13.96 14.61
CA ARG A 38 -33.23 13.42 13.89
C ARG A 38 -32.03 14.36 13.94
N ILE A 39 -32.24 15.68 13.77
CA ILE A 39 -31.16 16.67 13.93
C ILE A 39 -30.61 16.64 15.35
N HIS A 40 -31.45 16.51 16.37
CA HIS A 40 -31.01 16.51 17.77
C HIS A 40 -30.32 15.20 18.17
N ARG A 41 -30.88 14.05 17.79
CA ARG A 41 -30.43 12.74 18.27
C ARG A 41 -29.40 12.08 17.38
N ALA A 42 -29.41 12.38 16.08
CA ALA A 42 -28.59 11.73 15.06
C ALA A 42 -27.90 12.76 14.14
N SER A 43 -27.46 13.89 14.72
CA SER A 43 -26.82 14.99 13.98
C SER A 43 -25.68 14.52 13.07
N ASP A 44 -24.86 13.58 13.55
CA ASP A 44 -23.71 13.07 12.80
C ASP A 44 -24.12 12.40 11.48
N PHE A 45 -25.36 11.91 11.42
CA PHE A 45 -25.98 11.24 10.29
C PHE A 45 -26.94 12.16 9.53
N PHE A 46 -26.82 13.48 9.67
CA PHE A 46 -27.66 14.45 8.97
C PHE A 46 -26.78 15.48 8.24
N LEU A 47 -26.59 15.29 6.93
CA LEU A 47 -25.70 16.11 6.10
C LEU A 47 -26.48 16.97 5.10
N GLY A 48 -26.23 18.27 5.10
CA GLY A 48 -26.77 19.23 4.15
C GLY A 48 -25.78 19.61 3.06
N VAL A 49 -26.32 19.99 1.91
CA VAL A 49 -25.59 20.69 0.84
C VAL A 49 -26.08 22.12 0.74
N TYR A 50 -25.13 23.05 0.63
CA TYR A 50 -25.37 24.48 0.71
C TYR A 50 -24.81 25.22 -0.49
N GLU A 51 -25.58 26.17 -0.99
CA GLU A 51 -25.15 27.16 -1.98
C GLU A 51 -25.32 28.56 -1.37
N ALA A 52 -24.24 29.34 -1.31
CA ALA A 52 -24.23 30.66 -0.68
C ALA A 52 -24.90 30.68 0.72
N ALA A 53 -24.54 29.70 1.56
CA ALA A 53 -25.11 29.44 2.90
C ALA A 53 -26.60 29.04 2.96
N THR A 54 -27.29 28.95 1.82
CA THR A 54 -28.67 28.47 1.75
C THR A 54 -28.69 26.94 1.63
N LEU A 55 -29.50 26.27 2.46
CA LEU A 55 -29.72 24.82 2.36
C LEU A 55 -30.46 24.51 1.05
N VAL A 56 -29.85 23.71 0.17
CA VAL A 56 -30.44 23.33 -1.13
C VAL A 56 -30.71 21.84 -1.26
N GLY A 57 -30.39 21.06 -0.23
CA GLY A 57 -30.69 19.64 -0.14
C GLY A 57 -30.02 18.99 1.07
N PHE A 58 -30.43 17.77 1.40
CA PHE A 58 -29.85 17.03 2.50
C PHE A 58 -30.07 15.52 2.38
N VAL A 59 -29.30 14.78 3.17
CA VAL A 59 -29.47 13.37 3.45
C VAL A 59 -29.47 13.17 4.95
N ASN A 60 -30.34 12.30 5.46
CA ASN A 60 -30.33 11.94 6.87
C ASN A 60 -30.57 10.44 7.09
N GLY A 61 -30.08 9.95 8.21
CA GLY A 61 -30.33 8.59 8.68
C GLY A 61 -30.31 8.46 10.19
N THR A 62 -30.66 7.28 10.68
CA THR A 62 -30.50 6.89 12.08
C THR A 62 -29.85 5.52 12.19
N LEU A 63 -29.00 5.37 13.21
CA LEU A 63 -28.45 4.07 13.58
C LEU A 63 -29.50 3.13 14.20
N SER A 64 -29.34 1.85 13.90
CA SER A 64 -30.07 0.71 14.41
C SER A 64 -29.11 -0.40 14.86
N ALA A 65 -29.51 -1.14 15.89
CA ALA A 65 -28.83 -2.38 16.29
C ALA A 65 -29.15 -3.55 15.36
N GLN A 66 -30.24 -3.47 14.59
CA GLN A 66 -30.70 -4.50 13.66
C GLN A 66 -30.24 -4.18 12.23
N ARG A 67 -29.77 -5.22 11.52
CA ARG A 67 -29.35 -5.11 10.12
C ARG A 67 -30.53 -4.94 9.16
N GLU A 68 -31.64 -5.61 9.45
CA GLU A 68 -32.82 -5.61 8.58
C GLU A 68 -33.63 -4.34 8.76
N LEU A 69 -34.13 -3.81 7.64
CA LEU A 69 -35.07 -2.70 7.66
C LEU A 69 -36.47 -3.22 8.00
N THR A 70 -36.86 -2.98 9.25
CA THR A 70 -38.22 -3.16 9.80
C THR A 70 -38.74 -1.82 10.31
N GLU A 71 -40.05 -1.69 10.53
CA GLU A 71 -40.64 -0.49 11.13
C GLU A 71 -39.96 -0.13 12.47
N ASP A 72 -39.70 -1.14 13.32
CA ASP A 72 -39.00 -0.98 14.60
C ASP A 72 -37.57 -0.48 14.43
N SER A 73 -36.81 -1.05 13.48
CA SER A 73 -35.43 -0.65 13.21
C SER A 73 -35.32 0.79 12.69
N MET A 74 -36.37 1.28 12.05
CA MET A 74 -36.45 2.61 11.43
C MET A 74 -37.05 3.67 12.36
N ALA A 75 -37.73 3.26 13.43
CA ALA A 75 -38.50 4.15 14.31
C ALA A 75 -37.62 5.09 15.15
N GLY A 76 -36.36 4.73 15.41
CA GLY A 76 -35.52 5.43 16.37
C GLY A 76 -34.06 5.57 15.96
N HIS A 77 -33.29 6.18 16.86
CA HIS A 77 -31.84 6.23 16.79
C HIS A 77 -31.25 5.50 17.99
N ASP A 78 -30.47 4.45 17.73
CA ASP A 78 -29.64 3.77 18.71
C ASP A 78 -28.17 4.21 18.52
N PRO A 79 -27.61 5.05 19.41
CA PRO A 79 -26.22 5.50 19.32
C PRO A 79 -25.17 4.38 19.37
N ARG A 80 -25.55 3.17 19.80
CA ARG A 80 -24.68 1.98 19.83
C ARG A 80 -24.89 1.07 18.63
N GLY A 81 -25.82 1.41 17.73
CA GLY A 81 -26.09 0.66 16.52
C GLY A 81 -24.93 0.74 15.51
N HIS A 82 -24.84 -0.28 14.66
CA HIS A 82 -23.85 -0.33 13.57
C HIS A 82 -24.47 -0.28 12.18
N TYR A 83 -25.80 -0.30 12.09
CA TYR A 83 -26.53 -0.29 10.83
C TYR A 83 -27.22 1.05 10.66
N LEU A 84 -26.92 1.76 9.58
CA LEU A 84 -27.48 3.08 9.34
C LEU A 84 -28.65 2.99 8.36
N CYS A 85 -29.84 3.40 8.76
CA CYS A 85 -30.97 3.55 7.86
C CYS A 85 -31.03 4.98 7.32
N ILE A 86 -30.91 5.19 6.02
CA ILE A 86 -31.21 6.50 5.39
C ILE A 86 -32.72 6.66 5.28
N HIS A 87 -33.24 7.76 5.79
CA HIS A 87 -34.67 8.09 5.77
C HIS A 87 -35.05 8.98 4.59
N SER A 88 -34.19 9.93 4.22
CA SER A 88 -34.42 10.76 3.04
C SER A 88 -33.13 11.27 2.41
N LEU A 89 -33.18 11.45 1.09
CA LEU A 89 -32.17 12.11 0.26
C LEU A 89 -32.92 13.04 -0.69
N VAL A 90 -32.89 14.34 -0.42
CA VAL A 90 -33.72 15.32 -1.13
C VAL A 90 -32.89 16.51 -1.61
N ILE A 91 -33.24 17.01 -2.79
CA ILE A 91 -32.66 18.22 -3.39
C ILE A 91 -33.82 19.15 -3.75
N ALA A 92 -33.67 20.43 -3.40
CA ALA A 92 -34.62 21.49 -3.73
C ALA A 92 -34.92 21.50 -5.24
N ALA A 93 -36.18 21.72 -5.63
CA ALA A 93 -36.62 21.58 -7.01
C ALA A 93 -35.81 22.44 -8.00
N SER A 94 -35.40 23.65 -7.60
CA SER A 94 -34.55 24.57 -8.36
C SER A 94 -33.14 24.04 -8.64
N HIS A 95 -32.68 23.04 -7.89
CA HIS A 95 -31.30 22.52 -7.90
C HIS A 95 -31.20 21.08 -8.40
N ARG A 96 -32.33 20.46 -8.80
CA ARG A 96 -32.37 19.09 -9.34
C ARG A 96 -31.72 19.02 -10.72
N ARG A 97 -31.29 17.81 -11.11
CA ARG A 97 -30.61 17.50 -12.39
C ARG A 97 -29.25 18.19 -12.60
N GLN A 98 -28.65 18.72 -11.55
CA GLN A 98 -27.31 19.33 -11.57
C GLN A 98 -26.21 18.41 -10.97
N GLY A 99 -26.51 17.13 -10.75
CA GLY A 99 -25.59 16.15 -10.13
C GLY A 99 -25.39 16.31 -8.62
N LEU A 100 -26.12 17.21 -7.95
CA LEU A 100 -25.97 17.48 -6.52
C LEU A 100 -26.34 16.29 -5.63
N ALA A 101 -27.37 15.51 -5.99
CA ALA A 101 -27.76 14.32 -5.23
C ALA A 101 -26.62 13.29 -5.18
N THR A 102 -25.94 13.04 -6.31
CA THR A 102 -24.77 12.16 -6.37
C THR A 102 -23.64 12.72 -5.50
N LYS A 103 -23.29 14.00 -5.65
CA LYS A 103 -22.23 14.62 -4.84
C LYS A 103 -22.52 14.54 -3.33
N LEU A 104 -23.76 14.80 -2.94
CA LEU A 104 -24.21 14.73 -1.55
C LEU A 104 -24.13 13.30 -1.01
N LEU A 105 -24.71 12.33 -1.72
CA LEU A 105 -24.68 10.93 -1.28
C LEU A 105 -23.26 10.37 -1.23
N SER A 106 -22.43 10.64 -2.23
CA SER A 106 -21.03 10.20 -2.24
C SER A 106 -20.22 10.84 -1.10
N THR A 107 -20.46 12.12 -0.79
CA THR A 107 -19.82 12.80 0.35
C THR A 107 -20.29 12.21 1.67
N TYR A 108 -21.58 11.93 1.79
CA TYR A 108 -22.17 11.30 2.97
C TYR A 108 -21.60 9.90 3.22
N VAL A 109 -21.63 9.03 2.22
CA VAL A 109 -21.09 7.67 2.32
C VAL A 109 -19.60 7.70 2.67
N ARG A 110 -18.80 8.54 2.00
CA ARG A 110 -17.37 8.67 2.29
C ARG A 110 -17.14 9.07 3.76
N ARG A 111 -17.87 10.08 4.24
CA ARG A 111 -17.80 10.52 5.63
C ARG A 111 -18.11 9.38 6.61
N LEU A 112 -19.13 8.57 6.32
CA LEU A 112 -19.50 7.45 7.18
C LEU A 112 -18.47 6.33 7.17
N VAL A 113 -17.89 6.03 6.01
CA VAL A 113 -16.79 5.06 5.89
C VAL A 113 -15.58 5.54 6.68
N ASP A 114 -15.20 6.81 6.56
CA ASP A 114 -13.95 7.33 7.11
C ASP A 114 -14.04 7.73 8.61
N GLU A 115 -15.19 8.23 9.07
CA GLU A 115 -15.31 8.90 10.37
C GLU A 115 -16.16 8.12 11.38
N THR A 116 -16.75 6.97 11.00
CA THR A 116 -17.68 6.23 11.86
C THR A 116 -17.46 4.73 11.83
N ASN A 117 -18.07 4.01 12.78
CA ASN A 117 -18.10 2.54 12.83
C ASN A 117 -19.36 1.93 12.20
N VAL A 118 -20.03 2.66 11.30
CA VAL A 118 -21.16 2.14 10.54
C VAL A 118 -20.68 0.95 9.72
N ALA A 119 -21.29 -0.20 9.91
CA ALA A 119 -20.96 -1.43 9.20
C ALA A 119 -21.64 -1.48 7.82
N LEU A 120 -22.88 -1.01 7.74
CA LEU A 120 -23.69 -1.05 6.53
C LEU A 120 -24.71 0.08 6.54
N ILE A 121 -24.88 0.73 5.40
CA ILE A 121 -25.89 1.76 5.17
C ILE A 121 -27.01 1.13 4.36
N ALA A 122 -28.24 1.19 4.85
CA ALA A 122 -29.42 0.65 4.19
C ALA A 122 -30.43 1.76 3.87
N LEU A 123 -31.20 1.56 2.81
CA LEU A 123 -32.29 2.45 2.42
C LEU A 123 -33.38 1.71 1.66
N LEU A 124 -34.57 2.31 1.65
CA LEU A 124 -35.67 1.92 0.77
C LEU A 124 -35.69 2.82 -0.46
N ALA A 125 -35.81 2.22 -1.65
CA ALA A 125 -35.93 2.95 -2.90
C ALA A 125 -37.09 2.44 -3.75
N GLU A 126 -37.89 3.38 -4.25
CA GLU A 126 -38.84 3.10 -5.33
C GLU A 126 -38.08 2.60 -6.58
N PRO A 127 -38.65 1.67 -7.38
CA PRO A 127 -37.98 1.08 -8.54
C PRO A 127 -37.35 2.10 -9.51
N ALA A 128 -37.99 3.27 -9.67
CA ALA A 128 -37.51 4.35 -10.54
C ALA A 128 -36.16 4.97 -10.09
N HIS A 129 -35.80 4.86 -8.80
CA HIS A 129 -34.58 5.45 -8.23
C HIS A 129 -33.45 4.43 -8.00
N VAL A 130 -33.70 3.13 -8.13
CA VAL A 130 -32.71 2.07 -7.87
C VAL A 130 -31.44 2.26 -8.69
N ALA A 131 -31.58 2.57 -9.98
CA ALA A 131 -30.43 2.76 -10.87
C ALA A 131 -29.51 3.90 -10.40
N PHE A 132 -30.06 4.95 -9.76
CA PHE A 132 -29.26 6.03 -9.19
C PHE A 132 -28.41 5.55 -8.00
N TYR A 133 -29.00 4.79 -7.09
CA TYR A 133 -28.29 4.28 -5.91
C TYR A 133 -27.25 3.21 -6.27
N VAL A 134 -27.58 2.33 -7.23
CA VAL A 134 -26.61 1.35 -7.76
C VAL A 134 -25.40 2.04 -8.37
N LYS A 135 -25.61 3.13 -9.13
CA LYS A 135 -24.51 3.96 -9.64
C LYS A 135 -23.69 4.61 -8.52
N CYS A 136 -24.26 4.80 -7.34
CA CYS A 136 -23.56 5.32 -6.15
C CYS A 136 -22.93 4.21 -5.28
N GLY A 137 -22.93 2.95 -5.73
CA GLY A 137 -22.28 1.82 -5.05
C GLY A 137 -23.18 0.98 -4.15
N PHE A 138 -24.49 1.23 -4.13
CA PHE A 138 -25.42 0.39 -3.37
C PHE A 138 -25.77 -0.90 -4.14
N ALA A 139 -25.90 -2.01 -3.44
CA ALA A 139 -26.43 -3.26 -3.98
C ALA A 139 -27.91 -3.41 -3.62
N VAL A 140 -28.69 -3.97 -4.54
CA VAL A 140 -30.08 -4.38 -4.26
C VAL A 140 -30.05 -5.67 -3.44
N LEU A 141 -30.72 -5.68 -2.29
CA LEU A 141 -30.79 -6.85 -1.42
C LEU A 141 -32.02 -7.70 -1.70
N ARG A 142 -33.21 -7.09 -1.60
CA ARG A 142 -34.51 -7.76 -1.73
C ARG A 142 -35.62 -6.75 -1.99
N MET A 143 -36.81 -7.24 -2.34
CA MET A 143 -38.04 -6.46 -2.20
C MET A 143 -38.32 -6.22 -0.72
N SER A 144 -38.69 -5.00 -0.38
CA SER A 144 -39.02 -4.61 0.99
C SER A 144 -40.25 -5.37 1.50
N PRO A 145 -40.20 -5.94 2.71
CA PRO A 145 -41.39 -6.46 3.38
C PRO A 145 -42.30 -5.33 3.88
N ILE A 146 -41.78 -4.10 3.98
CA ILE A 146 -42.53 -2.90 4.39
C ILE A 146 -43.18 -2.30 3.14
N ALA A 147 -44.53 -2.29 3.12
CA ALA A 147 -45.32 -1.80 2.00
C ALA A 147 -45.91 -0.41 2.31
N TYR A 148 -45.17 0.65 2.00
CA TYR A 148 -45.68 2.03 2.07
C TYR A 148 -46.43 2.47 0.79
N ASN A 149 -46.26 1.75 -0.31
CA ASN A 149 -46.68 2.14 -1.67
C ASN A 149 -47.56 1.07 -2.35
N GLN A 150 -48.24 1.46 -3.43
CA GLN A 150 -48.98 0.51 -4.29
C GLN A 150 -48.06 -0.50 -5.00
N ALA A 151 -46.78 -0.16 -5.21
CA ALA A 151 -45.73 -1.06 -5.67
C ALA A 151 -44.66 -1.18 -4.56
N PRO A 152 -44.15 -2.37 -4.25
CA PRO A 152 -43.19 -2.56 -3.17
C PRO A 152 -41.86 -1.89 -3.49
N ASP A 153 -41.32 -1.16 -2.51
CA ASP A 153 -39.98 -0.58 -2.59
C ASP A 153 -38.93 -1.71 -2.53
N LEU A 154 -37.70 -1.38 -2.93
CA LEU A 154 -36.55 -2.27 -2.84
C LEU A 154 -35.65 -1.83 -1.69
N GLU A 155 -35.16 -2.81 -0.92
CA GLU A 155 -34.11 -2.60 0.07
C GLU A 155 -32.75 -2.61 -0.63
N LEU A 156 -31.98 -1.54 -0.43
CA LEU A 156 -30.61 -1.41 -0.94
C LEU A 156 -29.64 -1.22 0.21
N ALA A 157 -28.41 -1.69 0.02
CA ALA A 157 -27.36 -1.51 1.00
C ALA A 157 -26.00 -1.15 0.41
N PHE A 158 -25.23 -0.39 1.17
CA PHE A 158 -23.82 -0.10 0.95
C PHE A 158 -23.02 -0.71 2.10
N ASP A 159 -22.09 -1.61 1.78
CA ASP A 159 -21.26 -2.30 2.77
C ASP A 159 -20.02 -1.47 3.11
N CYS A 160 -20.10 -0.71 4.20
CA CYS A 160 -18.99 0.11 4.65
C CYS A 160 -17.79 -0.73 5.08
N ARG A 161 -17.99 -1.92 5.66
CA ARG A 161 -16.89 -2.81 6.06
C ARG A 161 -16.11 -3.29 4.84
N ALA A 162 -16.81 -3.74 3.81
CA ALA A 162 -16.17 -4.19 2.57
C ALA A 162 -15.33 -3.07 1.93
N VAL A 163 -15.76 -1.82 2.05
CA VAL A 163 -15.00 -0.66 1.53
C VAL A 163 -13.80 -0.30 2.41
N ARG A 164 -13.86 -0.52 3.72
CA ARG A 164 -12.71 -0.32 4.63
C ARG A 164 -11.64 -1.41 4.50
N GLN A 165 -11.99 -2.58 3.97
CA GLN A 165 -11.03 -3.67 3.76
C GLN A 165 -9.91 -3.24 2.82
N LEU A 166 -8.68 -3.35 3.32
CA LEU A 166 -7.47 -2.99 2.59
C LEU A 166 -7.02 -4.13 1.68
N ASP A 167 -6.61 -3.79 0.46
CA ASP A 167 -5.95 -4.75 -0.41
C ASP A 167 -4.54 -5.05 0.13
N VAL A 168 -4.25 -6.34 0.28
CA VAL A 168 -2.92 -6.84 0.60
C VAL A 168 -2.52 -7.86 -0.44
N VAL A 169 -1.30 -7.74 -0.95
CA VAL A 169 -0.69 -8.72 -1.84
C VAL A 169 0.65 -9.16 -1.29
N VAL A 170 1.07 -10.36 -1.67
CA VAL A 170 2.45 -10.82 -1.48
C VAL A 170 3.09 -10.94 -2.86
N VAL A 171 4.23 -10.30 -3.02
CA VAL A 171 4.99 -10.26 -4.26
C VAL A 171 6.40 -10.76 -3.99
N ASP A 172 6.80 -11.74 -4.78
CA ASP A 172 8.19 -12.19 -4.84
C ASP A 172 8.95 -11.28 -5.80
N ALA A 173 9.79 -10.40 -5.26
CA ALA A 173 10.64 -9.49 -6.01
C ALA A 173 11.94 -10.18 -6.44
N PHE A 174 12.48 -9.78 -7.60
CA PHE A 174 13.64 -10.42 -8.24
C PHE A 174 13.41 -11.90 -8.59
N ALA A 175 12.16 -12.23 -8.93
CA ALA A 175 11.70 -13.58 -9.24
C ALA A 175 11.03 -13.63 -10.61
N THR A 176 11.21 -14.74 -11.33
CA THR A 176 10.46 -15.05 -12.56
C THR A 176 9.42 -16.16 -12.35
N ARG A 177 9.48 -16.83 -11.20
CA ARG A 177 8.54 -17.86 -10.78
C ARG A 177 8.11 -17.65 -9.32
N PRO A 178 6.90 -18.08 -8.92
CA PRO A 178 6.50 -18.09 -7.53
C PRO A 178 7.51 -18.84 -6.64
N TYR A 179 7.67 -18.35 -5.41
CA TYR A 179 8.50 -18.91 -4.34
C TYR A 179 10.02 -18.78 -4.54
N GLU A 180 10.45 -18.02 -5.55
CA GLU A 180 11.81 -17.52 -5.72
C GLU A 180 11.92 -16.07 -5.23
N GLY A 181 13.09 -15.46 -5.35
CA GLY A 181 13.29 -14.05 -5.01
C GLY A 181 13.10 -13.73 -3.53
N ASN A 182 12.82 -12.45 -3.25
CA ASN A 182 12.56 -11.94 -1.90
C ASN A 182 11.09 -11.52 -1.75
N PRO A 183 10.31 -12.20 -0.87
CA PRO A 183 8.89 -11.89 -0.69
C PRO A 183 8.71 -10.58 0.09
N ALA A 184 7.81 -9.73 -0.39
CA ALA A 184 7.31 -8.58 0.35
C ALA A 184 5.79 -8.54 0.34
N ALA A 185 5.19 -8.23 1.50
CA ALA A 185 3.79 -7.86 1.55
C ALA A 185 3.65 -6.40 1.11
N VAL A 186 2.62 -6.08 0.32
CA VAL A 186 2.30 -4.72 -0.08
C VAL A 186 0.85 -4.43 0.28
N VAL A 187 0.63 -3.37 1.04
CA VAL A 187 -0.69 -2.88 1.42
C VAL A 187 -0.92 -1.52 0.76
N VAL A 188 -1.91 -1.44 -0.12
CA VAL A 188 -2.30 -0.20 -0.78
C VAL A 188 -3.38 0.46 0.06
N ILE A 189 -3.09 1.67 0.57
CA ILE A 189 -4.00 2.42 1.44
C ILE A 189 -4.27 3.83 0.87
N SER A 190 -5.36 4.45 1.31
CA SER A 190 -5.66 5.83 0.93
C SER A 190 -4.68 6.82 1.59
N CYS A 191 -4.57 8.02 1.01
CA CYS A 191 -3.76 9.07 1.60
C CYS A 191 -4.22 9.45 3.03
N ARG A 192 -5.53 9.43 3.30
CA ARG A 192 -6.10 9.69 4.62
C ARG A 192 -5.72 8.62 5.64
N GLN A 193 -5.84 7.35 5.27
CA GLN A 193 -5.44 6.24 6.14
C GLN A 193 -3.94 6.31 6.46
N PHE A 194 -3.12 6.71 5.49
CA PHE A 194 -1.69 6.92 5.68
C PHE A 194 -1.38 8.04 6.69
N ASP A 195 -2.27 9.03 6.83
CA ASP A 195 -2.14 10.17 7.75
C ASP A 195 -2.94 9.99 9.06
N ALA A 196 -3.58 8.83 9.26
CA ALA A 196 -4.43 8.59 10.41
C ALA A 196 -3.61 8.55 11.72
N PRO A 197 -4.15 9.07 12.84
CA PRO A 197 -3.50 8.94 14.13
C PRO A 197 -3.24 7.47 14.51
N GLY A 198 -2.00 7.14 14.90
CA GLY A 198 -1.60 5.78 15.29
C GLY A 198 -1.40 4.80 14.12
N VAL A 199 -1.40 5.29 12.87
CA VAL A 199 -1.17 4.46 11.67
C VAL A 199 0.19 3.76 11.70
N ASP A 200 1.22 4.39 12.25
CA ASP A 200 2.56 3.83 12.42
C ASP A 200 2.57 2.58 13.31
N HIS A 201 1.83 2.63 14.43
CA HIS A 201 1.65 1.47 15.30
C HIS A 201 0.90 0.34 14.58
N TRP A 202 -0.17 0.67 13.85
CA TRP A 202 -0.90 -0.31 13.04
C TRP A 202 -0.02 -0.93 11.94
N MET A 203 0.76 -0.13 11.22
CA MET A 203 1.71 -0.61 10.19
C MET A 203 2.75 -1.56 10.79
N GLN A 204 3.26 -1.27 11.99
CA GLN A 204 4.19 -2.15 12.69
C GLN A 204 3.52 -3.48 13.12
N GLN A 205 2.30 -3.42 13.66
CA GLN A 205 1.56 -4.62 14.06
C GLN A 205 1.28 -5.54 12.87
N VAL A 206 0.85 -4.98 11.75
CA VAL A 206 0.60 -5.76 10.52
C VAL A 206 1.90 -6.34 9.98
N ALA A 207 3.02 -5.60 10.00
CA ALA A 207 4.31 -6.13 9.57
C ALA A 207 4.79 -7.30 10.45
N MET A 208 4.62 -7.19 11.77
CA MET A 208 4.90 -8.25 12.72
C MET A 208 4.05 -9.50 12.46
N GLU A 209 2.74 -9.32 12.26
CA GLU A 209 1.80 -10.41 11.98
C GLU A 209 2.06 -11.09 10.62
N ARG A 210 2.57 -10.36 9.61
CA ARG A 210 2.95 -10.94 8.31
C ARG A 210 4.27 -11.71 8.35
N ASN A 211 5.20 -11.30 9.21
CA ASN A 211 6.48 -11.97 9.43
C ASN A 211 7.26 -12.32 8.13
N LEU A 212 7.15 -11.45 7.12
CA LEU A 212 8.02 -11.44 5.94
C LEU A 212 9.23 -10.53 6.22
N SER A 213 10.23 -10.53 5.32
CA SER A 213 11.38 -9.62 5.40
C SER A 213 10.89 -8.18 5.60
N GLU A 214 9.95 -7.75 4.74
CA GLU A 214 9.34 -6.43 4.83
C GLU A 214 7.85 -6.45 4.42
N THR A 215 7.10 -5.54 5.05
CA THR A 215 5.79 -5.08 4.59
C THR A 215 5.90 -3.63 4.12
N ALA A 216 5.50 -3.39 2.87
CA ALA A 216 5.45 -2.07 2.25
C ALA A 216 4.02 -1.50 2.34
N TYR A 217 3.92 -0.25 2.76
CA TYR A 217 2.67 0.51 2.76
C TYR A 217 2.76 1.64 1.75
N VAL A 218 1.82 1.68 0.83
CA VAL A 218 1.84 2.62 -0.29
C VAL A 218 0.52 3.38 -0.38
N ALA A 219 0.61 4.69 -0.57
CA ALA A 219 -0.56 5.57 -0.71
C ALA A 219 -0.27 6.70 -1.70
N PRO A 220 -1.28 7.20 -2.44
CA PRO A 220 -1.12 8.43 -3.20
C PRO A 220 -0.61 9.58 -2.31
N LEU A 221 0.16 10.49 -2.90
CA LEU A 221 0.72 11.64 -2.17
C LEU A 221 -0.38 12.52 -1.54
N SER A 222 -1.51 12.66 -2.23
CA SER A 222 -2.74 13.27 -1.70
C SER A 222 -3.94 12.80 -2.53
N GLU A 223 -5.16 13.22 -2.17
CA GLU A 223 -6.38 12.98 -2.97
C GLU A 223 -6.24 13.47 -4.42
N ALA A 224 -5.59 14.62 -4.63
CA ALA A 224 -5.34 15.15 -5.98
C ALA A 224 -4.40 14.30 -6.84
N HIS A 225 -3.66 13.36 -6.24
CA HIS A 225 -2.69 12.50 -6.91
C HIS A 225 -3.22 11.07 -7.13
N VAL A 226 -4.48 10.79 -6.78
CA VAL A 226 -5.10 9.47 -7.07
C VAL A 226 -5.12 9.24 -8.59
N GLY A 227 -4.62 8.08 -9.03
CA GLY A 227 -4.48 7.75 -10.45
C GLY A 227 -3.25 8.35 -11.13
N GLN A 228 -2.41 9.09 -10.40
CA GLN A 228 -1.15 9.62 -10.88
C GLN A 228 0.03 8.79 -10.35
N ASN A 229 1.24 9.07 -10.85
CA ASN A 229 2.45 8.32 -10.54
C ASN A 229 3.23 8.90 -9.34
N GLU A 230 2.54 9.54 -8.38
CA GLU A 230 3.12 10.19 -7.19
C GLU A 230 2.60 9.55 -5.89
N TYR A 231 3.48 8.85 -5.18
CA TYR A 231 3.12 8.00 -4.03
C TYR A 231 4.02 8.24 -2.82
N ARG A 232 3.49 8.01 -1.63
CA ARG A 232 4.25 7.84 -0.39
C ARG A 232 4.47 6.35 -0.16
N LEU A 233 5.65 6.00 0.37
CA LEU A 233 6.04 4.61 0.61
C LEU A 233 6.82 4.49 1.92
N ARG A 234 6.41 3.53 2.75
CA ARG A 234 7.08 3.15 4.01
C ARG A 234 7.30 1.65 4.03
N TRP A 235 8.35 1.20 4.72
CA TRP A 235 8.69 -0.22 4.85
C TRP A 235 8.93 -0.58 6.30
N PHE A 236 8.36 -1.71 6.70
CA PHE A 236 8.46 -2.22 8.05
C PHE A 236 8.95 -3.65 8.01
N THR A 237 10.01 -3.91 8.77
CA THR A 237 10.34 -5.27 9.21
C THR A 237 9.39 -5.65 10.36
N PRO A 238 9.37 -6.91 10.81
CA PRO A 238 8.62 -7.30 12.00
C PRO A 238 9.01 -6.53 13.26
N GLY A 239 10.22 -5.95 13.32
CA GLY A 239 10.74 -5.25 14.50
C GLY A 239 10.70 -3.73 14.44
N CYS A 240 10.86 -3.12 13.26
CA CYS A 240 10.90 -1.66 13.10
C CYS A 240 10.65 -1.18 11.66
N GLU A 241 10.33 0.12 11.54
CA GLU A 241 10.39 0.84 10.27
C GLU A 241 11.84 1.02 9.80
N ILE A 242 12.07 0.78 8.52
CA ILE A 242 13.39 0.98 7.89
C ILE A 242 13.35 2.10 6.86
N ARG A 243 14.49 2.78 6.69
CA ARG A 243 14.56 3.98 5.84
C ARG A 243 14.60 3.68 4.35
N LEU A 244 15.02 2.49 3.94
CA LEU A 244 15.23 2.13 2.54
C LEU A 244 15.15 0.61 2.36
N CYS A 245 14.29 0.14 1.45
CA CYS A 245 14.23 -1.27 1.06
C CYS A 245 14.09 -1.42 -0.45
N GLY A 246 15.01 -2.16 -1.08
CA GLY A 246 15.01 -2.36 -2.53
C GLY A 246 13.86 -3.27 -3.01
N HIS A 247 13.83 -4.51 -2.54
CA HIS A 247 12.90 -5.52 -3.07
C HIS A 247 11.43 -5.17 -2.75
N ALA A 248 11.14 -4.58 -1.58
CA ALA A 248 9.80 -4.14 -1.25
C ALA A 248 9.37 -2.88 -2.02
N THR A 249 10.32 -2.05 -2.47
CA THR A 249 10.04 -0.97 -3.46
C THR A 249 9.67 -1.56 -4.82
N LEU A 250 10.40 -2.56 -5.30
CA LEU A 250 10.08 -3.27 -6.54
C LEU A 250 8.69 -3.91 -6.45
N ALA A 251 8.39 -4.58 -5.34
CA ALA A 251 7.09 -5.17 -5.07
C ALA A 251 5.95 -4.13 -5.06
N ALA A 252 6.17 -2.97 -4.42
CA ALA A 252 5.20 -1.88 -4.40
C ALA A 252 4.95 -1.31 -5.81
N ALA A 253 6.00 -1.06 -6.57
CA ALA A 253 5.89 -0.61 -7.97
C ALA A 253 5.12 -1.61 -8.82
N PHE A 254 5.48 -2.90 -8.74
CA PHE A 254 4.77 -3.98 -9.43
C PHE A 254 3.28 -4.00 -9.07
N THR A 255 2.96 -3.87 -7.79
CA THR A 255 1.58 -3.86 -7.30
C THR A 255 0.78 -2.67 -7.84
N LEU A 256 1.36 -1.47 -7.85
CA LEU A 256 0.70 -0.28 -8.38
C LEU A 256 0.44 -0.39 -9.89
N PHE A 257 1.46 -0.83 -10.63
CA PHE A 257 1.35 -1.02 -12.07
C PHE A 257 0.32 -2.10 -12.41
N GLU A 258 0.46 -3.32 -11.90
CA GLU A 258 -0.43 -4.44 -12.22
C GLU A 258 -1.83 -4.29 -11.62
N GLY A 259 -1.96 -3.54 -10.53
CA GLY A 259 -3.25 -3.18 -9.93
C GLY A 259 -4.01 -2.08 -10.68
N GLY A 260 -3.41 -1.44 -11.68
CA GLY A 260 -4.03 -0.35 -12.44
C GLY A 260 -4.20 0.94 -11.63
N HIS A 261 -3.33 1.16 -10.63
CA HIS A 261 -3.37 2.36 -9.78
C HIS A 261 -2.74 3.58 -10.45
N CYS A 262 -1.89 3.39 -11.46
CA CYS A 262 -1.15 4.45 -12.13
C CYS A 262 -0.86 4.11 -13.60
N ASP A 263 -0.33 5.07 -14.36
CA ASP A 263 0.07 4.85 -15.76
C ASP A 263 1.33 3.98 -15.81
N LYS A 264 1.28 2.85 -16.53
CA LYS A 264 2.42 1.93 -16.69
C LYS A 264 3.55 2.49 -17.56
N THR A 265 3.28 3.54 -18.34
CA THR A 265 4.26 4.17 -19.24
C THR A 265 5.07 5.27 -18.56
N GLU A 266 4.63 5.74 -17.40
CA GLU A 266 5.28 6.80 -16.64
C GLU A 266 6.08 6.27 -15.45
N CYS A 267 7.05 7.06 -15.01
CA CYS A 267 7.86 6.75 -13.84
C CYS A 267 7.06 6.99 -12.55
N ILE A 268 7.02 6.02 -11.65
CA ILE A 268 6.51 6.21 -10.29
C ILE A 268 7.57 6.92 -9.44
N ARG A 269 7.13 7.93 -8.70
CA ARG A 269 7.93 8.68 -7.72
C ARG A 269 7.42 8.37 -6.33
N PHE A 270 8.26 7.71 -5.53
CA PHE A 270 7.98 7.34 -4.15
C PHE A 270 8.65 8.31 -3.17
N HIS A 271 7.86 9.02 -2.39
CA HIS A 271 8.28 9.91 -1.31
C HIS A 271 8.48 9.09 -0.02
N THR A 272 9.73 9.02 0.45
CA THR A 272 10.15 8.11 1.53
C THR A 272 11.04 8.83 2.55
N LEU A 273 11.38 8.20 3.67
CA LEU A 273 12.33 8.73 4.65
C LEU A 273 13.79 8.85 4.15
N SER A 274 14.09 8.28 2.98
CA SER A 274 15.38 8.40 2.30
C SER A 274 15.33 9.36 1.11
N GLY A 275 14.24 10.13 0.97
CA GLY A 275 14.01 11.00 -0.18
C GLY A 275 13.15 10.33 -1.25
N VAL A 276 13.22 10.86 -2.48
CA VAL A 276 12.40 10.36 -3.60
C VAL A 276 13.12 9.22 -4.29
N LEU A 277 12.46 8.06 -4.37
CA LEU A 277 12.89 6.92 -5.18
C LEU A 277 12.05 6.85 -6.45
N THR A 278 12.66 6.43 -7.55
CA THR A 278 11.98 6.33 -8.83
C THR A 278 11.97 4.91 -9.36
N THR A 279 10.82 4.48 -9.89
CA THR A 279 10.69 3.18 -10.55
C THR A 279 9.98 3.30 -11.90
N ARG A 280 10.37 2.48 -12.88
CA ARG A 280 9.72 2.42 -14.19
C ARG A 280 9.86 1.03 -14.81
N TYR A 281 8.97 0.67 -15.74
CA TYR A 281 9.24 -0.48 -16.59
C TYR A 281 10.37 -0.19 -17.58
N VAL A 282 11.19 -1.21 -17.81
CA VAL A 282 12.19 -1.25 -18.87
C VAL A 282 12.08 -2.57 -19.62
N VAL A 283 12.31 -2.52 -20.93
CA VAL A 283 12.31 -3.72 -21.77
C VAL A 283 13.76 -4.18 -21.95
N GLN A 284 14.03 -5.40 -21.53
CA GLN A 284 15.33 -6.04 -21.69
C GLN A 284 15.57 -6.46 -23.15
N PRO A 285 16.83 -6.68 -23.58
CA PRO A 285 17.15 -7.10 -24.95
C PRO A 285 16.45 -8.39 -25.41
N ASP A 286 16.09 -9.25 -24.45
CA ASP A 286 15.34 -10.50 -24.70
C ASP A 286 13.81 -10.30 -24.76
N GLY A 287 13.34 -9.05 -24.69
CA GLY A 287 11.93 -8.67 -24.74
C GLY A 287 11.18 -8.75 -23.41
N ARG A 288 11.83 -9.19 -22.32
CA ARG A 288 11.18 -9.22 -21.00
C ARG A 288 11.01 -7.82 -20.44
N SER A 289 9.85 -7.55 -19.84
CA SER A 289 9.62 -6.31 -19.07
C SER A 289 10.05 -6.51 -17.62
N GLU A 290 10.90 -5.63 -17.13
CA GLU A 290 11.38 -5.59 -15.75
C GLU A 290 11.15 -4.22 -15.14
N ILE A 291 11.15 -4.14 -13.81
CA ILE A 291 11.07 -2.86 -13.10
C ILE A 291 12.49 -2.41 -12.79
N GLU A 292 12.85 -1.23 -13.29
CA GLU A 292 14.08 -0.52 -12.94
C GLU A 292 13.84 0.39 -11.74
N MET A 293 14.76 0.36 -10.78
CA MET A 293 14.80 1.23 -9.60
C MET A 293 16.13 1.99 -9.58
N ASP A 294 16.10 3.23 -9.10
CA ASP A 294 17.27 4.10 -9.08
C ASP A 294 17.77 4.37 -7.65
N PHE A 295 18.99 3.93 -7.34
CA PHE A 295 19.62 4.06 -6.01
C PHE A 295 20.99 4.74 -6.08
N PRO A 296 21.44 5.37 -4.96
CA PRO A 296 22.82 5.85 -4.89
C PRO A 296 23.79 4.67 -4.83
N SER A 297 24.94 4.78 -5.50
CA SER A 297 26.04 3.85 -5.29
C SER A 297 26.60 3.99 -3.88
N LEU A 298 27.05 2.88 -3.30
CA LEU A 298 27.77 2.92 -2.02
C LEU A 298 29.26 3.23 -2.27
N VAL A 299 29.86 3.93 -1.32
CA VAL A 299 31.26 4.37 -1.41
C VAL A 299 32.14 3.40 -0.63
N GLN A 300 33.28 3.01 -1.22
CA GLN A 300 34.28 2.20 -0.55
C GLN A 300 34.87 2.94 0.64
N GLN A 301 34.97 2.27 1.78
CA GLN A 301 35.63 2.79 2.97
C GLN A 301 37.13 2.43 2.93
N GLU A 302 37.97 3.36 3.37
CA GLU A 302 39.41 3.13 3.51
C GLU A 302 39.73 2.54 4.89
N HIS A 303 40.53 1.47 4.90
CA HIS A 303 40.95 0.78 6.11
C HIS A 303 42.43 0.42 6.07
N ASP A 304 43.04 0.43 7.24
CA ASP A 304 44.43 0.03 7.48
C ASP A 304 44.62 -1.49 7.44
N ASP A 305 45.88 -1.94 7.50
CA ASP A 305 46.22 -3.36 7.46
C ASP A 305 45.72 -4.11 8.71
N ALA A 306 45.62 -3.44 9.85
CA ALA A 306 45.14 -4.05 11.09
C ALA A 306 43.67 -4.46 10.97
N TRP A 307 42.82 -3.56 10.45
CA TRP A 307 41.42 -3.86 10.15
C TRP A 307 41.31 -4.98 9.12
N ARG A 308 42.10 -4.94 8.04
CA ARG A 308 42.07 -5.98 6.99
C ARG A 308 42.42 -7.34 7.56
N CYS A 309 43.51 -7.43 8.33
CA CYS A 309 43.93 -8.67 8.97
C CYS A 309 42.87 -9.21 9.95
N ALA A 310 42.31 -8.35 10.80
CA ALA A 310 41.29 -8.75 11.78
C ALA A 310 40.01 -9.24 11.09
N THR A 311 39.47 -8.45 10.15
CA THR A 311 38.24 -8.77 9.40
C THR A 311 38.42 -10.03 8.56
N SER A 312 39.52 -10.16 7.82
CA SER A 312 39.83 -11.38 7.07
C SER A 312 39.98 -12.60 7.98
N SER A 313 40.63 -12.47 9.14
CA SER A 313 40.75 -13.59 10.09
C SER A 313 39.38 -14.07 10.58
N THR A 314 38.49 -13.16 10.96
CA THR A 314 37.13 -13.52 11.34
C THR A 314 36.37 -14.17 10.19
N LEU A 315 36.45 -13.60 8.98
CA LEU A 315 35.78 -14.15 7.79
C LEU A 315 36.28 -15.56 7.43
N LEU A 316 37.57 -15.85 7.57
CA LEU A 316 38.12 -17.19 7.31
C LEU A 316 37.49 -18.24 8.20
N HIS A 317 37.38 -17.97 9.51
CA HIS A 317 36.75 -18.88 10.45
C HIS A 317 35.24 -18.93 10.25
N ALA A 318 34.60 -17.78 10.08
CA ALA A 318 33.15 -17.66 9.98
C ALA A 318 32.60 -18.29 8.69
N LEU A 319 33.33 -18.23 7.59
CA LEU A 319 32.92 -18.79 6.30
C LEU A 319 33.55 -20.16 6.02
N GLN A 320 34.40 -20.65 6.93
CA GLN A 320 35.15 -21.90 6.82
C GLN A 320 36.02 -21.97 5.55
N LEU A 321 36.74 -20.89 5.28
CA LEU A 321 37.58 -20.72 4.10
C LEU A 321 39.06 -20.78 4.44
N ALA A 322 39.88 -21.23 3.48
CA ALA A 322 41.32 -21.06 3.50
C ALA A 322 41.72 -19.65 3.06
N ASN A 323 42.84 -19.14 3.57
CA ASN A 323 43.33 -17.79 3.21
C ASN A 323 43.54 -17.62 1.70
N SER A 324 43.93 -18.69 1.01
CA SER A 324 44.10 -18.65 -0.43
C SER A 324 42.78 -18.43 -1.17
N GLU A 325 41.63 -18.80 -0.62
CA GLU A 325 40.32 -18.77 -1.29
C GLU A 325 39.70 -17.37 -1.29
N ILE A 326 40.10 -16.50 -0.37
CA ILE A 326 39.69 -15.09 -0.34
C ILE A 326 40.58 -14.28 -1.29
N LEU A 327 39.96 -13.59 -2.23
CA LEU A 327 40.61 -12.73 -3.21
C LEU A 327 40.66 -11.27 -2.76
N ALA A 328 39.62 -10.80 -2.06
CA ALA A 328 39.56 -9.46 -1.51
C ALA A 328 38.58 -9.36 -0.33
N VAL A 329 38.90 -8.48 0.62
CA VAL A 329 37.99 -8.02 1.68
C VAL A 329 37.99 -6.50 1.68
N VAL A 330 36.82 -5.91 1.44
CA VAL A 330 36.63 -4.45 1.36
C VAL A 330 35.30 -4.07 1.99
N GLU A 331 35.15 -2.83 2.47
CA GLU A 331 33.89 -2.33 3.00
C GLU A 331 33.32 -1.24 2.10
N TYR A 332 32.02 -1.30 1.83
CA TYR A 332 31.27 -0.28 1.09
C TYR A 332 30.07 0.17 1.93
N GLY A 333 30.06 1.46 2.32
CA GLY A 333 29.14 1.96 3.33
C GLY A 333 29.32 1.21 4.65
N THR A 334 28.35 0.37 5.02
CA THR A 334 28.36 -0.47 6.23
C THR A 334 28.39 -1.97 5.91
N LYS A 335 28.75 -2.34 4.68
CA LYS A 335 28.70 -3.72 4.17
C LYS A 335 30.12 -4.19 3.86
N VAL A 336 30.53 -5.28 4.49
CA VAL A 336 31.81 -5.94 4.21
C VAL A 336 31.63 -6.91 3.05
N LEU A 337 32.32 -6.70 1.95
CA LEU A 337 32.36 -7.60 0.81
C LEU A 337 33.54 -8.57 0.98
N CYS A 338 33.25 -9.87 0.85
CA CYS A 338 34.23 -10.94 0.80
C CYS A 338 34.18 -11.57 -0.60
N HIS A 339 35.14 -11.20 -1.45
CA HIS A 339 35.28 -11.82 -2.77
C HIS A 339 36.10 -13.09 -2.65
N VAL A 340 35.53 -14.22 -3.05
CA VAL A 340 36.16 -15.53 -3.01
C VAL A 340 36.36 -16.11 -4.40
N ARG A 341 37.23 -17.12 -4.52
CA ARG A 341 37.33 -17.91 -5.74
C ARG A 341 36.01 -18.65 -6.00
N PRO A 342 35.59 -18.79 -7.28
CA PRO A 342 34.39 -19.56 -7.62
C PRO A 342 34.41 -20.99 -7.09
N SER A 343 35.58 -21.63 -7.00
CA SER A 343 35.74 -22.99 -6.47
C SER A 343 35.40 -23.14 -4.98
N ALA A 344 35.46 -22.05 -4.21
CA ALA A 344 35.17 -22.06 -2.77
C ALA A 344 33.74 -21.59 -2.46
N TYR A 345 33.09 -20.91 -3.39
CA TYR A 345 31.83 -20.18 -3.17
C TYR A 345 30.68 -21.09 -2.71
N ASP A 346 30.42 -22.19 -3.43
CA ASP A 346 29.30 -23.09 -3.15
C ASP A 346 29.48 -23.89 -1.85
N ALA A 347 30.72 -24.05 -1.38
CA ALA A 347 31.05 -24.80 -0.17
C ALA A 347 30.87 -23.99 1.11
N VAL A 348 30.68 -22.67 1.02
CA VAL A 348 30.60 -21.78 2.20
C VAL A 348 29.40 -22.11 3.08
N GLN A 349 29.68 -22.44 4.34
CA GLN A 349 28.70 -22.62 5.40
C GLN A 349 28.93 -21.56 6.49
N PRO A 350 28.14 -20.47 6.49
CA PRO A 350 28.37 -19.35 7.40
C PRO A 350 28.06 -19.71 8.85
N ASP A 351 29.02 -19.46 9.74
CA ASP A 351 28.79 -19.32 11.17
C ASP A 351 28.29 -17.91 11.46
N PHE A 352 26.97 -17.78 11.59
CA PHE A 352 26.32 -16.48 11.82
C PHE A 352 26.70 -15.85 13.16
N ALA A 353 27.08 -16.64 14.18
CA ALA A 353 27.49 -16.10 15.47
C ALA A 353 28.86 -15.41 15.35
N LEU A 354 29.79 -16.01 14.60
CA LEU A 354 31.07 -15.37 14.28
C LEU A 354 30.89 -14.16 13.37
N LEU A 355 30.04 -14.25 12.34
CA LEU A 355 29.73 -13.09 11.49
C LEU A 355 29.15 -11.91 12.28
N ALA A 356 28.35 -12.17 13.31
CA ALA A 356 27.79 -11.12 14.19
C ALA A 356 28.86 -10.37 15.00
N THR A 357 30.06 -10.93 15.16
CA THR A 357 31.17 -10.24 15.87
C THR A 357 31.83 -9.14 15.03
N LEU A 358 31.61 -9.12 13.72
CA LEU A 358 32.18 -8.10 12.83
C LEU A 358 31.49 -6.75 13.08
N PRO A 359 32.25 -5.64 13.16
CA PRO A 359 31.70 -4.30 13.40
C PRO A 359 31.10 -3.68 12.11
N CYS A 360 30.25 -4.43 11.42
CA CYS A 360 29.57 -4.03 10.19
C CYS A 360 28.08 -4.36 10.25
N GLN A 361 27.27 -3.78 9.35
CA GLN A 361 25.85 -4.11 9.24
C GLN A 361 25.66 -5.53 8.69
N SER A 362 26.43 -5.90 7.67
CA SER A 362 26.28 -7.17 6.98
C SER A 362 27.54 -7.55 6.21
N VAL A 363 27.63 -8.84 5.87
CA VAL A 363 28.65 -9.43 5.02
C VAL A 363 28.03 -9.85 3.70
N VAL A 364 28.70 -9.52 2.60
CA VAL A 364 28.31 -9.91 1.23
C VAL A 364 29.40 -10.80 0.66
N LEU A 365 29.09 -12.09 0.50
CA LEU A 365 29.97 -13.02 -0.21
C LEU A 365 29.76 -12.85 -1.71
N THR A 366 30.82 -12.82 -2.52
CA THR A 366 30.68 -12.73 -3.98
C THR A 366 31.78 -13.50 -4.70
N CYS A 367 31.50 -13.97 -5.91
CA CYS A 367 32.49 -14.53 -6.83
C CYS A 367 32.08 -14.28 -8.28
N ALA A 368 33.04 -14.43 -9.20
CA ALA A 368 32.73 -14.44 -10.63
C ALA A 368 31.84 -15.66 -10.96
N ALA A 369 30.83 -15.46 -11.79
CA ALA A 369 29.96 -16.55 -12.21
C ALA A 369 30.60 -17.31 -13.39
N PRO A 370 30.32 -18.62 -13.56
CA PRO A 370 30.73 -19.36 -14.75
C PRO A 370 30.15 -18.72 -16.02
N LEU A 371 30.96 -18.60 -17.07
CA LEU A 371 30.56 -17.97 -18.34
C LEU A 371 29.27 -18.59 -18.92
N ALA A 372 29.12 -19.92 -18.80
CA ALA A 372 27.95 -20.65 -19.29
C ALA A 372 26.64 -20.34 -18.54
N SER A 373 26.71 -19.68 -17.39
CA SER A 373 25.53 -19.38 -16.56
C SER A 373 24.74 -18.16 -17.05
N GLY A 374 25.35 -17.30 -17.87
CA GLY A 374 24.74 -16.05 -18.31
C GLY A 374 24.71 -14.93 -17.24
N TYR A 375 25.35 -15.14 -16.09
CA TYR A 375 25.56 -14.12 -15.06
C TYR A 375 27.03 -13.69 -15.05
N ASP A 376 27.29 -12.47 -14.58
CA ASP A 376 28.64 -11.93 -14.41
C ASP A 376 29.21 -12.30 -13.03
N PHE A 377 28.38 -12.24 -11.99
CA PHE A 377 28.77 -12.61 -10.63
C PHE A 377 27.62 -13.22 -9.82
N TYR A 378 28.02 -13.98 -8.81
CA TYR A 378 27.12 -14.48 -7.77
C TYR A 378 27.31 -13.71 -6.46
N SER A 379 26.26 -13.66 -5.66
CA SER A 379 26.31 -13.10 -4.32
C SER A 379 25.50 -13.89 -3.29
N ARG A 380 25.90 -13.80 -2.01
CA ARG A 380 25.09 -14.15 -0.84
C ARG A 380 25.17 -13.01 0.16
N PHE A 381 24.10 -12.79 0.90
CA PHE A 381 24.02 -11.71 1.87
C PHE A 381 23.76 -12.27 3.27
N PHE A 382 24.60 -11.89 4.23
CA PHE A 382 24.48 -12.30 5.63
C PHE A 382 24.40 -11.08 6.54
N GLY A 383 23.29 -10.93 7.27
CA GLY A 383 23.04 -9.77 8.14
C GLY A 383 22.61 -10.16 9.56
N PRO A 384 23.35 -11.01 10.29
CA PRO A 384 22.95 -11.40 11.64
C PRO A 384 22.83 -10.19 12.60
N ASN A 385 23.63 -9.13 12.39
CA ASN A 385 23.56 -7.88 13.15
C ASN A 385 22.29 -7.05 12.89
N VAL A 386 21.51 -7.41 11.86
CA VAL A 386 20.20 -6.81 11.56
C VAL A 386 19.07 -7.83 11.66
N GLY A 387 19.32 -8.98 12.32
CA GLY A 387 18.32 -10.01 12.59
C GLY A 387 18.02 -10.95 11.42
N VAL A 388 18.78 -10.87 10.33
CA VAL A 388 18.59 -11.71 9.13
C VAL A 388 19.86 -12.49 8.83
N ASN A 389 19.91 -13.77 9.23
CA ASN A 389 21.08 -14.61 9.02
C ASN A 389 21.46 -14.68 7.53
N GLU A 390 20.52 -14.98 6.64
CA GLU A 390 20.72 -14.94 5.19
C GLU A 390 19.48 -14.38 4.49
N ASP A 391 19.64 -13.28 3.74
CA ASP A 391 18.54 -12.61 3.02
C ASP A 391 18.37 -13.22 1.61
N PRO A 392 17.14 -13.43 1.11
CA PRO A 392 16.94 -14.08 -0.18
C PRO A 392 17.55 -13.34 -1.37
N VAL A 393 17.25 -12.05 -1.51
CA VAL A 393 17.77 -11.15 -2.55
C VAL A 393 17.83 -9.72 -2.03
N THR A 394 19.02 -9.11 -2.06
CA THR A 394 19.28 -7.84 -1.38
C THR A 394 19.70 -6.75 -2.36
N GLY A 395 18.74 -5.89 -2.76
CA GLY A 395 19.03 -4.77 -3.66
C GLY A 395 20.12 -3.81 -3.13
N SER A 396 20.12 -3.53 -1.83
CA SER A 396 21.11 -2.63 -1.22
C SER A 396 22.54 -3.21 -1.24
N ALA A 397 22.71 -4.53 -1.29
CA ALA A 397 24.01 -5.17 -1.49
C ALA A 397 24.54 -4.92 -2.91
N HIS A 398 23.65 -4.91 -3.90
CA HIS A 398 24.01 -4.64 -5.30
C HIS A 398 24.44 -3.19 -5.53
N CYS A 399 24.06 -2.26 -4.65
CA CYS A 399 24.58 -0.89 -4.65
C CYS A 399 26.07 -0.80 -4.23
N ALA A 400 26.58 -1.80 -3.49
CA ALA A 400 28.00 -1.95 -3.18
C ALA A 400 28.72 -2.85 -4.20
N LEU A 401 28.06 -3.90 -4.69
CA LEU A 401 28.65 -4.81 -5.68
C LEU A 401 28.87 -4.12 -7.03
N ALA A 402 28.01 -3.19 -7.44
CA ALA A 402 28.14 -2.46 -8.71
C ALA A 402 29.49 -1.72 -8.86
N PRO A 403 29.89 -0.80 -7.95
CA PRO A 403 31.19 -0.15 -8.04
C PRO A 403 32.36 -1.12 -7.84
N TYR A 404 32.19 -2.13 -6.97
CA TYR A 404 33.22 -3.15 -6.73
C TYR A 404 33.56 -3.95 -8.00
N TRP A 405 32.55 -4.54 -8.64
CA TRP A 405 32.74 -5.35 -9.85
C TRP A 405 33.16 -4.51 -11.06
N HIS A 406 32.73 -3.25 -11.13
CA HIS A 406 33.25 -2.33 -12.15
C HIS A 406 34.76 -2.07 -11.97
N ALA A 407 35.22 -1.85 -10.74
CA ALA A 407 36.65 -1.68 -10.46
C ALA A 407 37.46 -2.97 -10.70
N TYR A 408 36.88 -4.13 -10.39
CA TYR A 408 37.51 -5.44 -10.60
C TYR A 408 37.58 -5.83 -12.09
N LEU A 409 36.58 -5.44 -12.90
CA LEU A 409 36.49 -5.71 -14.33
C LEU A 409 36.40 -4.39 -15.13
N PRO A 410 37.47 -3.58 -15.20
CA PRO A 410 37.40 -2.21 -15.75
C PRO A 410 37.07 -2.15 -17.24
N THR A 411 37.31 -3.24 -17.98
CA THR A 411 36.99 -3.34 -19.43
C THR A 411 35.57 -3.84 -19.69
N HIS A 412 34.86 -4.30 -18.66
CA HIS A 412 33.49 -4.78 -18.80
C HIS A 412 32.52 -3.58 -18.86
N PRO A 413 31.42 -3.65 -19.64
CA PRO A 413 30.38 -2.65 -19.57
C PRO A 413 29.95 -2.41 -18.12
N ARG A 414 29.54 -1.17 -17.78
CA ARG A 414 28.98 -0.83 -16.46
C ARG A 414 27.57 -1.39 -16.26
N GLN A 415 27.30 -2.56 -16.82
CA GLN A 415 26.06 -3.30 -16.80
C GLN A 415 26.39 -4.75 -16.47
N PHE A 416 25.75 -5.28 -15.44
CA PHE A 416 25.98 -6.63 -14.94
C PHE A 416 24.65 -7.36 -14.76
N ARG A 417 24.66 -8.66 -14.99
CA ARG A 417 23.61 -9.58 -14.61
C ARG A 417 24.09 -10.41 -13.43
N ALA A 418 23.50 -10.18 -12.27
CA ALA A 418 23.86 -10.84 -11.04
C ALA A 418 22.81 -11.88 -10.63
N ARG A 419 23.25 -12.91 -9.90
CA ARG A 419 22.36 -13.81 -9.18
C ARG A 419 22.74 -13.87 -7.71
N GLN A 420 21.80 -13.55 -6.83
CA GLN A 420 21.97 -13.84 -5.41
C GLN A 420 21.57 -15.31 -5.17
N THR A 421 22.46 -16.14 -4.66
CA THR A 421 22.29 -17.60 -4.56
C THR A 421 21.98 -18.02 -3.12
N SER A 422 20.95 -17.41 -2.54
CA SER A 422 20.32 -17.90 -1.30
C SER A 422 19.52 -19.18 -1.57
N ARG A 423 18.86 -19.73 -0.54
CA ARG A 423 17.94 -20.87 -0.70
C ARG A 423 16.81 -20.63 -1.71
N ARG A 424 16.31 -19.38 -1.82
CA ARG A 424 15.28 -19.00 -2.81
C ARG A 424 15.91 -18.55 -4.13
N GLY A 425 17.01 -17.80 -4.01
CA GLY A 425 17.75 -17.21 -5.12
C GLY A 425 16.97 -16.14 -5.88
N GLY A 426 17.67 -15.27 -6.60
CA GLY A 426 17.00 -14.32 -7.50
C GLY A 426 17.97 -13.52 -8.36
N ASP A 427 17.41 -12.94 -9.42
CA ASP A 427 18.16 -12.31 -10.50
C ASP A 427 18.07 -10.79 -10.40
N VAL A 428 19.20 -10.12 -10.50
CA VAL A 428 19.30 -8.67 -10.39
C VAL A 428 20.09 -8.14 -11.59
N GLY A 429 19.46 -7.34 -12.42
CA GLY A 429 20.18 -6.51 -13.38
C GLY A 429 20.76 -5.30 -12.67
N VAL A 430 22.00 -4.93 -12.98
CA VAL A 430 22.73 -3.86 -12.31
C VAL A 430 23.34 -2.96 -13.38
N ARG A 431 23.11 -1.65 -13.30
CA ARG A 431 23.75 -0.67 -14.17
C ARG A 431 24.31 0.48 -13.35
N LEU A 432 25.62 0.67 -13.41
CA LEU A 432 26.34 1.76 -12.78
C LEU A 432 26.50 2.93 -13.77
N THR A 433 26.15 4.13 -13.36
CA THR A 433 26.33 5.34 -14.17
C THR A 433 27.55 6.15 -13.76
N ASP A 434 27.93 7.11 -14.61
CA ASP A 434 29.08 7.97 -14.39
C ASP A 434 28.90 8.96 -13.22
N ASP A 435 27.65 9.29 -12.88
CA ASP A 435 27.28 10.10 -11.71
C ASP A 435 27.08 9.26 -10.43
N ASN A 436 27.63 8.05 -10.37
CA ASN A 436 27.58 7.14 -9.22
C ASN A 436 26.16 6.76 -8.79
N ARG A 437 25.24 6.58 -9.74
CA ARG A 437 23.94 5.95 -9.52
C ARG A 437 24.00 4.48 -9.89
N VAL A 438 23.25 3.66 -9.16
CA VAL A 438 23.07 2.24 -9.44
C VAL A 438 21.60 2.00 -9.75
N PHE A 439 21.34 1.68 -11.01
CA PHE A 439 20.05 1.20 -11.44
C PHE A 439 19.99 -0.31 -11.22
N LEU A 440 18.94 -0.76 -10.53
CA LEU A 440 18.67 -2.16 -10.30
C LEU A 440 17.42 -2.56 -11.08
N THR A 441 17.48 -3.61 -11.89
CA THR A 441 16.33 -4.16 -12.59
C THR A 441 15.96 -5.53 -12.06
N GLY A 442 14.67 -5.84 -12.04
CA GLY A 442 14.19 -7.16 -11.69
C GLY A 442 12.75 -7.41 -12.10
N SER A 443 12.42 -8.69 -12.26
CA SER A 443 11.04 -9.16 -12.38
C SER A 443 10.38 -9.27 -10.99
N ALA A 444 9.05 -9.29 -10.98
CA ALA A 444 8.26 -9.60 -9.80
C ALA A 444 7.11 -10.54 -10.15
N VAL A 445 6.71 -11.36 -9.17
CA VAL A 445 5.58 -12.29 -9.30
C VAL A 445 4.67 -12.16 -8.09
N MET A 446 3.39 -11.87 -8.31
CA MET A 446 2.37 -11.93 -7.26
C MET A 446 2.07 -13.38 -6.91
N THR A 447 2.18 -13.73 -5.64
CA THR A 447 1.91 -15.08 -5.13
C THR A 447 0.64 -15.16 -4.28
N LEU A 448 0.21 -14.04 -3.72
CA LEU A 448 -1.04 -13.95 -2.95
C LEU A 448 -1.70 -12.60 -3.17
N ARG A 449 -3.04 -12.60 -3.26
CA ARG A 449 -3.88 -11.40 -3.20
C ARG A 449 -5.04 -11.65 -2.25
N GLY A 450 -5.31 -10.69 -1.38
CA GLY A 450 -6.39 -10.78 -0.40
C GLY A 450 -6.83 -9.43 0.13
N LYS A 451 -7.78 -9.49 1.06
CA LYS A 451 -8.32 -8.34 1.80
C LYS A 451 -7.99 -8.49 3.27
N MET A 452 -7.51 -7.41 3.89
CA MET A 452 -7.33 -7.35 5.33
C MET A 452 -8.69 -7.16 6.01
N LEU A 453 -8.94 -7.94 7.05
CA LEU A 453 -10.12 -7.81 7.89
C LEU A 453 -9.83 -6.80 9.02
N GLU A 454 -10.88 -6.07 9.41
CA GLU A 454 -10.88 -5.19 10.60
C GLU A 454 -10.96 -5.98 11.91
#